data_AF-A0A511KNN5-F1
#
_entry.id   AF-A0A511KNN5-F1
#
_cell.length_a   1.000
_cell.length_b   1.000
_cell.length_c   1.000
_cell.angle_alpha   90.00
_cell.angle_beta   90.00
_cell.angle_gamma   90.00
#
_symmetry.space_group_name_H-M   'P 1'
#
loop_
_entity.id
_entity.type
_entity.pdbx_description
1 polymer ?
#
loop_
_entity_poly.entity_id
_entity_poly.type
_entity_poly.pdbx_seq_one_letter_code
_entity_poly.pdbx_strand_id
1 'polypeptide(L)'
;MLASLLVPVLALTAPLVAFAAPVSPASPLEERAVYKYCADVSVCGESKIVENSHHWCHRNICDWACNDGYYRKDNKCWWSGSSSSSSTSSGSTSSSSSSSSSSSSSSSSSTAEFVPTQENVLAASGVTKFTGTNTGAIASWFKTNSAQDSTNGHSWCYFGYNDNTPGIAISLNTMMSDANWDATVARQKYCGLEVVVTTPQGRSETLYVTDAFDDAWVRTPTSIDVVFNAFQKLWGGFTDNKNDVIQNVEWKFTGRRSEQYKYGGAGY
;
A
#
# COMPACT_ATOMS: atom_id res chain seq x y z
N MET A 1 -35.02 78.18 8.14
CA MET A 1 -35.46 77.47 6.92
C MET A 1 -34.25 76.78 6.30
N LEU A 2 -34.47 75.56 5.79
CA LEU A 2 -33.57 74.71 4.97
C LEU A 2 -32.45 73.97 5.72
N ALA A 3 -32.17 72.69 5.50
CA ALA A 3 -32.93 71.49 5.11
C ALA A 3 -31.89 70.34 5.15
N SER A 4 -32.18 69.26 5.88
CA SER A 4 -31.39 68.02 5.88
C SER A 4 -31.40 67.36 4.51
N LEU A 5 -30.24 66.84 4.08
CA LEU A 5 -30.12 65.90 2.96
C LEU A 5 -29.54 64.58 3.48
N LEU A 6 -30.41 63.56 3.53
CA LEU A 6 -30.08 62.16 3.73
C LEU A 6 -29.79 61.53 2.35
N VAL A 7 -28.68 60.79 2.24
CA VAL A 7 -28.32 59.98 1.07
C VAL A 7 -28.69 58.51 1.35
N PRO A 8 -29.45 57.82 0.47
CA PRO A 8 -29.68 56.39 0.61
C PRO A 8 -28.60 55.59 -0.15
N VAL A 9 -28.06 54.56 0.50
CA VAL A 9 -27.20 53.54 -0.10
C VAL A 9 -28.09 52.39 -0.58
N LEU A 10 -28.14 52.16 -1.89
CA LEU A 10 -28.78 50.98 -2.50
C LEU A 10 -27.71 49.91 -2.74
N ALA A 11 -27.82 48.76 -2.06
CA ALA A 11 -27.00 47.58 -2.32
C ALA A 11 -27.76 46.63 -3.26
N LEU A 12 -27.22 46.38 -4.46
CA LEU A 12 -27.71 45.38 -5.40
C LEU A 12 -27.08 44.01 -5.08
N THR A 13 -27.92 43.02 -4.76
CA THR A 13 -27.55 41.60 -4.67
C THR A 13 -27.91 40.90 -5.98
N ALA A 14 -26.92 40.33 -6.67
CA ALA A 14 -27.12 39.50 -7.86
C ALA A 14 -27.21 38.00 -7.49
N PRO A 15 -28.06 37.20 -8.16
CA PRO A 15 -28.16 35.76 -7.91
C PRO A 15 -27.12 34.97 -8.71
N LEU A 16 -26.39 34.08 -8.04
CA LEU A 16 -25.52 33.08 -8.67
C LEU A 16 -26.36 31.89 -9.14
N VAL A 17 -26.41 31.67 -10.45
CA VAL A 17 -26.97 30.47 -11.07
C VAL A 17 -25.85 29.43 -11.22
N ALA A 18 -25.93 28.33 -10.47
CA ALA A 18 -25.00 27.21 -10.59
C ALA A 18 -25.47 26.25 -11.69
N PHE A 19 -24.64 26.08 -12.73
CA PHE A 19 -24.82 25.04 -13.74
C PHE A 19 -24.34 23.69 -13.17
N ALA A 20 -25.22 22.71 -13.10
CA ALA A 20 -24.86 21.32 -12.78
C ALA A 20 -24.20 20.67 -14.01
N ALA A 21 -22.99 20.14 -13.82
CA ALA A 21 -22.25 19.41 -14.85
C ALA A 21 -22.87 18.02 -15.11
N PRO A 22 -22.78 17.50 -16.35
CA PRO A 22 -23.31 16.19 -16.71
C PRO A 22 -22.55 15.06 -16.00
N VAL A 23 -23.30 14.13 -15.41
CA VAL A 23 -22.79 12.92 -14.74
C VAL A 23 -22.41 11.89 -15.81
N SER A 24 -21.11 11.59 -15.93
CA SER A 24 -20.63 10.50 -16.78
C SER A 24 -21.05 9.13 -16.22
N PRO A 25 -21.45 8.16 -17.06
CA PRO A 25 -21.75 6.80 -16.62
C PRO A 25 -20.48 6.11 -16.10
N ALA A 26 -20.58 5.51 -14.92
CA ALA A 26 -19.53 4.74 -14.28
C ALA A 26 -19.13 3.54 -15.15
N SER A 27 -17.83 3.38 -15.41
CA SER A 27 -17.27 2.18 -16.02
C SER A 27 -17.59 0.94 -15.17
N PRO A 28 -17.84 -0.23 -15.78
CA PRO A 28 -18.11 -1.45 -15.04
C PRO A 28 -16.93 -1.80 -14.15
N LEU A 29 -17.23 -2.07 -12.87
CA LEU A 29 -16.28 -2.49 -11.84
C LEU A 29 -15.48 -3.71 -12.33
N GLU A 30 -14.17 -3.53 -12.49
CA GLU A 30 -13.25 -4.62 -12.76
C GLU A 30 -13.26 -5.57 -11.55
N GLU A 31 -13.71 -6.79 -11.78
CA GLU A 31 -13.80 -7.88 -10.81
C GLU A 31 -12.41 -8.12 -10.19
N ARG A 32 -12.24 -7.76 -8.91
CA ARG A 32 -10.97 -7.91 -8.19
C ARG A 32 -10.51 -9.37 -8.23
N ALA A 33 -9.26 -9.60 -8.61
CA ALA A 33 -8.65 -10.93 -8.64
C ALA A 33 -8.71 -11.58 -7.25
N VAL A 34 -9.50 -12.65 -7.13
CA VAL A 34 -9.53 -13.52 -5.95
C VAL A 34 -8.29 -14.41 -6.00
N TYR A 35 -7.39 -14.27 -5.01
CA TYR A 35 -6.16 -15.07 -4.93
C TYR A 35 -6.51 -16.54 -4.61
N LYS A 36 -6.27 -17.44 -5.58
CA LYS A 36 -6.41 -18.90 -5.42
C LYS A 36 -5.05 -19.51 -5.15
N TYR A 37 -4.92 -20.32 -4.09
CA TYR A 37 -3.71 -21.08 -3.83
C TYR A 37 -3.57 -22.24 -4.81
N CYS A 38 -2.34 -22.55 -5.20
CA CYS A 38 -2.04 -23.68 -6.09
C CYS A 38 -0.86 -24.48 -5.57
N ALA A 39 -0.95 -25.81 -5.71
CA ALA A 39 0.21 -26.70 -5.60
C ALA A 39 0.91 -26.84 -6.96
N ASP A 40 0.14 -26.75 -8.04
CA ASP A 40 0.60 -26.77 -9.43
C ASP A 40 -0.40 -26.02 -10.34
N VAL A 41 -0.03 -25.82 -11.60
CA VAL A 41 -0.80 -24.99 -12.55
C VAL A 41 -2.20 -25.53 -12.85
N SER A 42 -2.46 -26.83 -12.67
CA SER A 42 -3.77 -27.44 -12.95
C SER A 42 -4.89 -26.87 -12.06
N VAL A 43 -4.55 -26.38 -10.87
CA VAL A 43 -5.49 -25.78 -9.91
C VAL A 43 -6.00 -24.40 -10.37
N CYS A 44 -5.28 -23.77 -11.31
CA CYS A 44 -5.51 -22.38 -11.71
C CYS A 44 -6.48 -22.21 -12.89
N GLY A 45 -6.94 -23.28 -13.54
CA GLY A 45 -7.65 -23.22 -14.83
C GLY A 45 -8.96 -22.42 -14.88
N GLU A 46 -9.57 -22.10 -13.74
CA GLU A 46 -10.82 -21.31 -13.66
C GLU A 46 -10.59 -19.80 -13.53
N SER A 47 -9.35 -19.36 -13.28
CA SER A 47 -9.02 -17.94 -13.12
C SER A 47 -9.04 -17.23 -14.47
N LYS A 48 -9.70 -16.08 -14.56
CA LYS A 48 -9.60 -15.20 -15.74
C LYS A 48 -8.15 -14.74 -15.89
N ILE A 49 -7.56 -15.00 -17.04
CA ILE A 49 -6.23 -14.52 -17.42
C ILE A 49 -6.37 -13.56 -18.59
N VAL A 50 -5.36 -12.72 -18.79
CA VAL A 50 -5.36 -11.74 -19.87
C VAL A 50 -5.00 -12.38 -21.20
N GLU A 51 -5.33 -11.72 -22.31
CA GLU A 51 -5.00 -12.23 -23.65
C GLU A 51 -3.47 -12.41 -23.80
N ASN A 52 -3.06 -13.43 -24.57
CA ASN A 52 -1.65 -13.79 -24.78
C ASN A 52 -0.88 -14.20 -23.50
N SER A 53 -1.59 -14.79 -22.53
CA SER A 53 -1.00 -15.36 -21.32
C SER A 53 -1.41 -16.82 -21.12
N HIS A 54 -0.75 -17.49 -20.18
CA HIS A 54 -1.13 -18.80 -19.64
C HIS A 54 -1.14 -18.75 -18.11
N HIS A 55 -1.92 -19.64 -17.50
CA HIS A 55 -1.91 -19.80 -16.04
C HIS A 55 -0.52 -20.18 -15.55
N TRP A 56 -0.14 -19.64 -14.41
CA TRP A 56 1.15 -19.91 -13.80
C TRP A 56 1.00 -20.01 -12.30
N CYS A 57 1.51 -21.09 -11.70
CA CYS A 57 1.58 -21.21 -10.25
C CYS A 57 2.90 -20.62 -9.78
N HIS A 58 2.88 -19.39 -9.28
CA HIS A 58 4.06 -18.71 -8.75
C HIS A 58 3.98 -18.63 -7.23
N ARG A 59 4.94 -19.27 -6.53
CA ARG A 59 5.04 -19.26 -5.06
C ARG A 59 3.73 -19.71 -4.36
N ASN A 60 3.12 -20.78 -4.87
CA ASN A 60 1.86 -21.36 -4.39
C ASN A 60 0.61 -20.48 -4.59
N ILE A 61 0.67 -19.46 -5.45
CA ILE A 61 -0.47 -18.60 -5.79
C ILE A 61 -0.69 -18.66 -7.30
N CYS A 62 -1.95 -18.81 -7.71
CA CYS A 62 -2.33 -18.73 -9.11
C CYS A 62 -2.15 -17.30 -9.61
N ASP A 63 -1.26 -17.14 -10.58
CA ASP A 63 -1.04 -15.92 -11.36
C ASP A 63 -1.10 -16.30 -12.86
N TRP A 64 -0.73 -15.37 -13.72
CA TRP A 64 -0.54 -15.61 -15.15
C TRP A 64 0.83 -15.10 -15.61
N ALA A 65 1.36 -15.76 -16.63
CA ALA A 65 2.58 -15.38 -17.32
C ALA A 65 2.29 -15.16 -18.80
N CYS A 66 2.99 -14.23 -19.43
CA CYS A 66 2.84 -14.01 -20.86
C CYS A 66 3.39 -15.21 -21.65
N ASN A 67 2.74 -15.50 -22.79
CA ASN A 67 3.23 -16.51 -23.72
C ASN A 67 4.56 -16.08 -24.35
N ASP A 68 5.28 -17.05 -24.91
CA ASP A 68 6.56 -16.78 -25.58
C ASP A 68 6.42 -15.69 -26.64
N GLY A 69 7.36 -14.75 -26.62
CA GLY A 69 7.33 -13.56 -27.48
C GLY A 69 6.53 -12.39 -26.93
N TYR A 70 5.91 -12.51 -25.74
CA TYR A 70 5.21 -11.42 -25.06
C TYR A 70 5.86 -11.08 -23.71
N TYR A 71 5.71 -9.81 -23.26
CA TYR A 71 6.18 -9.34 -21.95
C TYR A 71 5.06 -8.67 -21.15
N ARG A 72 5.14 -8.73 -19.82
CA ARG A 72 4.12 -8.20 -18.90
C ARG A 72 4.31 -6.70 -18.67
N LYS A 73 3.29 -5.89 -18.97
CA LYS A 73 3.26 -4.44 -18.68
C LYS A 73 1.80 -3.98 -18.50
N ASP A 74 1.53 -3.16 -17.48
CA ASP A 74 0.21 -2.58 -17.20
C ASP A 74 -0.92 -3.63 -17.10
N ASN A 75 -0.64 -4.74 -16.40
CA ASN A 75 -1.54 -5.90 -16.29
C ASN A 75 -1.96 -6.52 -17.64
N LYS A 76 -1.15 -6.36 -18.70
CA LYS A 76 -1.39 -6.97 -20.01
C LYS A 76 -0.11 -7.60 -20.58
N CYS A 77 -0.28 -8.48 -21.56
CA CYS A 77 0.83 -9.03 -22.35
C CYS A 77 1.00 -8.25 -23.65
N TRP A 78 2.21 -7.72 -23.86
CA TRP A 78 2.58 -6.95 -25.04
C TRP A 78 3.56 -7.74 -25.89
N TRP A 79 3.33 -7.76 -27.21
CA TRP A 79 4.21 -8.45 -28.15
C TRP A 79 5.59 -7.79 -28.19
N SER A 80 6.63 -8.60 -28.00
CA SER A 80 8.01 -8.14 -27.93
C SER A 80 8.66 -7.93 -29.29
N GLY A 81 8.09 -8.44 -30.39
CA GLY A 81 8.74 -8.46 -31.70
C GLY A 81 9.99 -9.35 -31.69
N SER A 82 9.95 -10.47 -32.41
CA SER A 82 11.00 -11.48 -32.44
C SER A 82 12.40 -10.90 -32.64
N SER A 83 13.32 -11.25 -31.73
CA SER A 83 14.75 -11.38 -32.04
C SER A 83 15.12 -12.84 -31.86
N SER A 84 15.44 -13.48 -32.98
CA SER A 84 15.69 -14.90 -33.14
C SER A 84 17.03 -15.34 -32.54
N SER A 85 17.01 -16.51 -31.88
CA SER A 85 18.03 -17.58 -31.84
C SER A 85 19.48 -17.27 -31.41
N SER A 86 19.96 -17.97 -30.38
CA SER A 86 20.75 -19.20 -30.59
C SER A 86 21.10 -19.93 -29.28
N SER A 87 20.64 -21.16 -29.19
CA SER A 87 21.08 -22.22 -28.28
C SER A 87 22.51 -22.66 -28.57
N THR A 88 23.37 -22.80 -27.55
CA THR A 88 24.49 -23.76 -27.57
C THR A 88 24.77 -24.30 -26.18
N SER A 89 24.92 -25.62 -26.12
CA SER A 89 25.13 -26.42 -24.93
C SER A 89 26.62 -26.63 -24.61
N SER A 90 26.88 -26.95 -23.33
CA SER A 90 27.98 -27.79 -22.82
C SER A 90 29.36 -27.17 -22.58
N GLY A 91 29.85 -27.31 -21.33
CA GLY A 91 31.26 -27.12 -20.99
C GLY A 91 31.53 -27.04 -19.49
N SER A 92 31.63 -28.19 -18.83
CA SER A 92 32.08 -28.34 -17.44
C SER A 92 33.55 -27.94 -17.27
N THR A 93 33.92 -27.15 -16.24
CA THR A 93 35.16 -27.35 -15.47
C THR A 93 35.18 -26.57 -14.16
N SER A 94 35.80 -27.20 -13.16
CA SER A 94 35.83 -26.87 -11.74
C SER A 94 36.88 -25.80 -11.35
N SER A 95 36.72 -25.28 -10.12
CA SER A 95 37.73 -24.66 -9.22
C SER A 95 38.34 -23.32 -9.69
N SER A 96 38.40 -22.23 -8.90
CA SER A 96 38.94 -22.12 -7.54
C SER A 96 38.56 -20.77 -6.90
N SER A 97 38.58 -20.75 -5.58
CA SER A 97 38.60 -19.62 -4.64
C SER A 97 39.33 -18.33 -5.07
N SER A 98 38.73 -17.17 -4.78
CA SER A 98 39.36 -16.10 -3.97
C SER A 98 38.37 -14.97 -3.61
N SER A 99 38.49 -14.57 -2.35
CA SER A 99 37.91 -13.44 -1.64
C SER A 99 38.26 -12.06 -2.21
N SER A 100 37.34 -11.08 -2.13
CA SER A 100 37.49 -9.82 -1.37
C SER A 100 36.51 -8.69 -1.77
N SER A 101 35.97 -8.04 -0.72
CA SER A 101 35.65 -6.59 -0.55
C SER A 101 34.72 -5.84 -1.54
N SER A 102 33.52 -5.55 -1.02
CA SER A 102 32.91 -4.22 -0.82
C SER A 102 33.24 -3.06 -1.77
N SER A 103 32.21 -2.53 -2.42
CA SER A 103 32.04 -1.07 -2.59
C SER A 103 30.55 -0.72 -2.72
N SER A 104 30.06 -0.12 -1.65
CA SER A 104 28.78 0.57 -1.53
C SER A 104 28.75 1.80 -2.43
N SER A 105 27.84 1.83 -3.40
CA SER A 105 27.47 3.03 -4.14
C SER A 105 26.14 3.57 -3.61
N SER A 106 26.27 4.61 -2.79
CA SER A 106 25.23 5.54 -2.39
C SER A 106 24.68 6.27 -3.62
N SER A 107 23.40 6.08 -3.93
CA SER A 107 22.68 6.89 -4.92
C SER A 107 21.62 7.71 -4.21
N SER A 108 21.68 9.00 -4.47
CA SER A 108 21.03 10.08 -3.77
C SER A 108 19.51 10.06 -3.87
N SER A 109 18.90 10.47 -2.76
CA SER A 109 17.52 10.95 -2.62
C SER A 109 17.09 11.83 -3.79
N SER A 110 16.04 11.40 -4.48
CA SER A 110 15.17 12.29 -5.24
C SER A 110 13.78 12.19 -4.63
N THR A 111 13.37 13.28 -3.98
CA THR A 111 12.02 13.50 -3.49
C THR A 111 11.09 13.51 -4.71
N ALA A 112 10.47 12.37 -5.01
CA ALA A 112 9.44 12.29 -6.03
C ALA A 112 8.19 13.00 -5.49
N GLU A 113 8.04 14.26 -5.90
CA GLU A 113 6.83 15.06 -5.71
C GLU A 113 5.70 14.39 -6.49
N PHE A 114 4.66 13.94 -5.79
CA PHE A 114 3.52 13.27 -6.41
C PHE A 114 2.73 14.26 -7.27
N VAL A 115 2.74 14.05 -8.58
CA VAL A 115 1.82 14.73 -9.49
C VAL A 115 0.40 14.24 -9.19
N PRO A 116 -0.56 15.13 -8.89
CA PRO A 116 -1.91 14.74 -8.55
C PRO A 116 -2.66 14.36 -9.83
N THR A 117 -2.68 13.06 -10.15
CA THR A 117 -3.69 12.48 -11.03
C THR A 117 -4.85 11.97 -10.16
N GLN A 118 -6.06 11.98 -10.73
CA GLN A 118 -7.33 11.66 -10.06
C GLN A 118 -7.39 10.26 -9.40
N GLU A 119 -6.38 9.42 -9.61
CA GLU A 119 -6.25 8.06 -9.08
C GLU A 119 -5.35 7.94 -7.84
N ASN A 120 -4.63 9.00 -7.45
CA ASN A 120 -3.77 8.98 -6.25
C ASN A 120 -4.50 9.56 -5.04
N VAL A 121 -5.07 8.66 -4.22
CA VAL A 121 -5.83 9.00 -3.02
C VAL A 121 -4.95 9.68 -1.96
N LEU A 122 -3.62 9.54 -1.99
CA LEU A 122 -2.72 10.21 -1.02
C LEU A 122 -2.79 11.72 -1.12
N ALA A 123 -2.68 12.26 -2.33
CA ALA A 123 -2.76 13.68 -2.59
C ALA A 123 -4.16 14.22 -2.26
N ALA A 124 -5.20 13.49 -2.66
CA ALA A 124 -6.59 13.84 -2.36
C ALA A 124 -6.92 13.80 -0.86
N SER A 125 -6.26 12.92 -0.10
CA SER A 125 -6.44 12.81 1.35
C SER A 125 -5.63 13.85 2.13
N GLY A 126 -4.76 14.63 1.48
CA GLY A 126 -3.92 15.63 2.14
C GLY A 126 -2.90 15.01 3.11
N VAL A 127 -2.43 13.80 2.82
CA VAL A 127 -1.33 13.16 3.56
C VAL A 127 -0.02 13.88 3.23
N THR A 128 0.65 14.43 4.25
CA THR A 128 1.96 15.11 4.07
C THR A 128 3.12 14.43 4.79
N LYS A 129 2.84 13.39 5.59
CA LYS A 129 3.85 12.55 6.24
C LYS A 129 3.97 11.20 5.53
N PHE A 130 5.05 10.47 5.84
CA PHE A 130 5.35 9.16 5.27
C PHE A 130 5.38 9.13 3.73
N THR A 131 5.81 10.23 3.12
CA THR A 131 5.86 10.39 1.66
C THR A 131 7.06 9.66 1.07
N GLY A 132 6.93 9.23 -0.19
CA GLY A 132 7.97 8.47 -0.89
C GLY A 132 8.14 7.05 -0.33
N THR A 133 9.36 6.51 -0.47
CA THR A 133 9.74 5.24 0.14
C THR A 133 10.27 5.49 1.55
N ASN A 134 9.57 4.96 2.54
CA ASN A 134 10.00 4.95 3.93
C ASN A 134 11.03 3.82 4.11
N THR A 135 12.28 4.17 4.36
CA THR A 135 13.39 3.21 4.52
C THR A 135 13.83 3.11 5.98
N GLY A 136 14.60 2.06 6.31
CA GLY A 136 15.18 1.89 7.64
C GLY A 136 14.15 1.61 8.73
N ALA A 137 12.94 1.19 8.36
CA ALA A 137 11.88 0.89 9.30
C ALA A 137 12.19 -0.38 10.09
N ILE A 138 11.69 -0.43 11.32
CA ILE A 138 11.56 -1.67 12.08
C ILE A 138 10.09 -2.10 11.97
N ALA A 139 9.84 -3.31 11.46
CA ALA A 139 8.54 -3.95 11.53
C ALA A 139 8.49 -4.87 12.75
N SER A 140 7.67 -4.50 13.73
CA SER A 140 7.26 -5.36 14.84
C SER A 140 5.90 -6.01 14.54
N TRP A 141 5.33 -6.72 15.51
CA TRP A 141 4.01 -7.33 15.35
C TRP A 141 3.14 -7.27 16.59
N PHE A 142 1.83 -7.26 16.33
CA PHE A 142 0.79 -7.30 17.35
C PHE A 142 -0.35 -8.24 16.97
N LYS A 143 -1.00 -8.80 17.99
CA LYS A 143 -2.29 -9.46 17.88
C LYS A 143 -3.38 -8.43 18.07
N THR A 144 -4.46 -8.58 17.31
CA THR A 144 -5.56 -7.61 17.23
C THR A 144 -6.56 -7.70 18.38
N ASN A 145 -6.50 -8.78 19.17
CA ASN A 145 -7.28 -8.93 20.39
C ASN A 145 -6.41 -9.59 21.46
N SER A 146 -5.59 -8.79 22.13
CA SER A 146 -4.60 -9.24 23.10
C SER A 146 -4.32 -8.13 24.12
N ALA A 147 -4.52 -8.45 25.41
CA ALA A 147 -4.17 -7.54 26.49
C ALA A 147 -2.67 -7.21 26.53
N GLN A 148 -1.80 -8.14 26.12
CA GLN A 148 -0.36 -7.90 26.02
C GLN A 148 -0.01 -6.82 25.00
N ASP A 149 -0.81 -6.72 23.93
CA ASP A 149 -0.63 -5.76 22.84
C ASP A 149 -1.56 -4.54 22.99
N SER A 150 -2.27 -4.45 24.12
CA SER A 150 -3.25 -3.39 24.39
C SER A 150 -4.35 -3.27 23.32
N THR A 151 -4.72 -4.39 22.69
CA THR A 151 -5.76 -4.46 21.66
C THR A 151 -6.98 -5.22 22.15
N ASN A 152 -8.13 -4.99 21.51
CA ASN A 152 -9.44 -5.47 21.99
C ASN A 152 -10.38 -5.96 20.86
N GLY A 153 -9.85 -6.23 19.66
CA GLY A 153 -10.66 -6.59 18.50
C GLY A 153 -11.39 -5.41 17.85
N HIS A 154 -11.10 -4.16 18.23
CA HIS A 154 -11.52 -2.96 17.53
C HIS A 154 -10.33 -2.08 17.16
N SER A 155 -10.23 -1.74 15.87
CA SER A 155 -9.10 -0.97 15.37
C SER A 155 -9.24 0.51 15.70
N TRP A 156 -8.12 1.26 15.74
CA TRP A 156 -8.17 2.72 15.82
C TRP A 156 -8.96 3.35 14.67
N CYS A 157 -9.08 2.65 13.54
CA CYS A 157 -9.87 3.05 12.37
C CYS A 157 -11.39 2.79 12.49
N TYR A 158 -11.89 2.39 13.66
CA TYR A 158 -13.32 2.18 13.97
C TYR A 158 -13.98 1.05 13.17
N PHE A 159 -13.26 -0.07 13.00
CA PHE A 159 -13.85 -1.29 12.47
C PHE A 159 -13.40 -2.52 13.28
N GLY A 160 -14.17 -3.60 13.20
CA GLY A 160 -13.87 -4.87 13.86
C GLY A 160 -12.62 -5.52 13.29
N TYR A 161 -11.80 -6.08 14.18
CA TYR A 161 -10.43 -6.56 14.10
C TYR A 161 -10.18 -8.10 14.32
N ASN A 162 -9.16 -8.80 13.82
CA ASN A 162 -8.73 -10.20 14.01
C ASN A 162 -7.31 -10.43 13.39
N ASP A 163 -6.65 -11.56 13.68
CA ASP A 163 -5.23 -11.72 13.32
C ASP A 163 -4.96 -11.98 11.83
N ASN A 164 -6.01 -12.15 11.00
CA ASN A 164 -5.90 -12.40 9.56
C ASN A 164 -5.94 -11.15 8.68
N THR A 165 -6.15 -9.95 9.23
CA THR A 165 -6.26 -8.76 8.38
C THR A 165 -4.89 -8.39 7.87
N PRO A 166 -4.80 -8.02 6.59
CA PRO A 166 -3.58 -7.50 6.00
C PRO A 166 -3.32 -6.07 6.47
N GLY A 167 -3.08 -5.89 7.77
CA GLY A 167 -3.05 -4.59 8.43
C GLY A 167 -1.70 -4.21 9.01
N ILE A 168 -1.44 -2.91 9.05
CA ILE A 168 -0.35 -2.30 9.81
C ILE A 168 -0.88 -1.17 10.70
N ALA A 169 -0.16 -0.92 11.79
CA ALA A 169 -0.22 0.27 12.58
C ALA A 169 1.00 1.15 12.26
N ILE A 170 0.76 2.44 12.03
CA ILE A 170 1.81 3.45 11.82
C ILE A 170 1.76 4.48 12.97
N SER A 171 2.85 5.21 13.21
CA SER A 171 2.98 6.15 14.35
C SER A 171 1.75 7.04 14.53
N LEU A 172 1.11 6.93 15.70
CA LEU A 172 -0.07 7.70 16.07
C LEU A 172 0.24 9.20 16.05
N ASN A 173 1.30 9.64 16.73
CA ASN A 173 1.68 11.04 16.81
C ASN A 173 2.01 11.62 15.44
N THR A 174 2.63 10.84 14.55
CA THR A 174 2.92 11.33 13.19
C THR A 174 1.62 11.56 12.43
N MET A 175 0.68 10.60 12.44
CA MET A 175 -0.64 10.77 11.82
C MET A 175 -1.43 11.94 12.43
N MET A 176 -1.42 12.06 13.76
CA MET A 176 -2.09 13.12 14.49
C MET A 176 -1.49 14.49 14.16
N SER A 177 -0.17 14.61 14.14
CA SER A 177 0.52 15.86 13.80
C SER A 177 0.21 16.33 12.37
N ASP A 178 0.08 15.39 11.43
CA ASP A 178 -0.32 15.67 10.05
C ASP A 178 -1.77 16.15 9.91
N ALA A 179 -2.59 15.87 10.93
CA ALA A 179 -3.99 16.20 11.00
C ALA A 179 -4.29 17.34 11.99
N ASN A 180 -3.29 18.15 12.35
CA ASN A 180 -3.43 19.21 13.36
C ASN A 180 -4.02 18.70 14.70
N TRP A 181 -3.65 17.47 15.07
CA TRP A 181 -4.13 16.76 16.26
C TRP A 181 -5.62 16.46 16.29
N ASP A 182 -6.31 16.51 15.14
CA ASP A 182 -7.69 16.03 14.99
C ASP A 182 -7.69 14.54 14.63
N ALA A 183 -8.16 13.71 15.56
CA ALA A 183 -8.18 12.27 15.37
C ALA A 183 -9.15 11.79 14.29
N THR A 184 -10.25 12.51 14.05
CA THR A 184 -11.21 12.17 12.99
C THR A 184 -10.59 12.47 11.63
N VAL A 185 -9.95 13.64 11.50
CA VAL A 185 -9.21 14.00 10.28
C VAL A 185 -8.07 13.01 10.06
N ALA A 186 -7.29 12.66 11.08
CA ALA A 186 -6.21 11.68 10.96
C ALA A 186 -6.72 10.32 10.44
N ARG A 187 -7.83 9.82 10.97
CA ARG A 187 -8.45 8.56 10.50
C ARG A 187 -8.91 8.67 9.05
N GLN A 188 -9.60 9.76 8.70
CA GLN A 188 -10.01 10.01 7.31
C GLN A 188 -8.80 10.06 6.37
N LYS A 189 -7.70 10.69 6.80
CA LYS A 189 -6.45 10.77 6.04
C LYS A 189 -5.79 9.41 5.85
N TYR A 190 -5.67 8.60 6.88
CA TYR A 190 -4.78 7.42 6.86
C TYR A 190 -5.48 6.06 6.76
N CYS A 191 -6.66 5.88 7.38
CA CYS A 191 -7.27 4.56 7.50
C CYS A 191 -7.61 3.92 6.15
N GLY A 192 -7.15 2.70 5.93
CA GLY A 192 -7.38 1.93 4.73
C GLY A 192 -6.46 2.31 3.57
N LEU A 193 -5.54 3.27 3.75
CA LEU A 193 -4.49 3.51 2.75
C LEU A 193 -3.68 2.24 2.56
N GLU A 194 -3.51 1.86 1.31
CA GLU A 194 -2.75 0.68 0.94
C GLU A 194 -1.25 0.98 0.93
N VAL A 195 -0.49 0.06 1.51
CA VAL A 195 0.97 0.08 1.56
C VAL A 195 1.53 -1.18 0.91
N VAL A 196 2.72 -1.05 0.32
CA VAL A 196 3.57 -2.19 0.04
C VAL A 196 4.72 -2.16 1.02
N VAL A 197 4.91 -3.26 1.74
CA VAL A 197 6.02 -3.47 2.68
C VAL A 197 6.99 -4.46 2.05
N THR A 198 8.29 -4.19 2.10
CA THR A 198 9.36 -5.03 1.56
C THR A 198 10.45 -5.23 2.60
N THR A 199 10.80 -6.49 2.86
CA THR A 199 11.86 -6.86 3.80
C THR A 199 13.23 -6.87 3.11
N PRO A 200 14.35 -6.79 3.86
CA PRO A 200 15.69 -6.93 3.28
C PRO A 200 15.92 -8.26 2.56
N GLN A 201 15.18 -9.30 2.92
CA GLN A 201 15.24 -10.62 2.29
C GLN A 201 14.41 -10.70 1.00
N GLY A 202 13.80 -9.60 0.56
CA GLY A 202 13.03 -9.52 -0.68
C GLY A 202 11.60 -10.08 -0.57
N ARG A 203 11.09 -10.32 0.64
CA ARG A 203 9.66 -10.63 0.84
C ARG A 203 8.86 -9.35 0.80
N SER A 204 7.66 -9.41 0.24
CA SER A 204 6.81 -8.22 0.14
C SER A 204 5.34 -8.59 0.29
N GLU A 205 4.60 -7.73 0.99
CA GLU A 205 3.17 -7.87 1.23
C GLU A 205 2.47 -6.54 0.94
N THR A 206 1.27 -6.62 0.38
CA THR A 206 0.35 -5.47 0.30
C THR A 206 -0.53 -5.47 1.54
N LEU A 207 -0.43 -4.41 2.33
CA LEU A 207 -1.15 -4.25 3.59
C LEU A 207 -1.91 -2.92 3.59
N TYR A 208 -2.66 -2.64 4.65
CA TYR A 208 -3.43 -1.41 4.80
C TYR A 208 -3.16 -0.79 6.17
N VAL A 209 -3.23 0.54 6.26
CA VAL A 209 -3.24 1.20 7.56
C VAL A 209 -4.57 0.89 8.24
N THR A 210 -4.52 0.04 9.25
CA THR A 210 -5.71 -0.42 9.97
C THR A 210 -5.75 0.09 11.40
N ASP A 211 -4.61 0.46 11.95
CA ASP A 211 -4.49 0.84 13.35
C ASP A 211 -3.45 1.95 13.57
N ALA A 212 -3.27 2.39 14.81
CA ALA A 212 -2.27 3.37 15.20
C ALA A 212 -1.23 2.77 16.15
N PHE A 213 0.04 3.04 15.89
CA PHE A 213 1.16 2.52 16.68
C PHE A 213 1.50 3.52 17.78
N ASP A 214 1.45 3.07 19.03
CA ASP A 214 1.88 3.88 20.19
C ASP A 214 3.35 4.28 20.06
N ASP A 215 3.58 5.58 20.03
CA ASP A 215 4.89 6.20 19.84
C ASP A 215 5.89 5.89 20.96
N ALA A 216 5.46 5.39 22.12
CA ALA A 216 6.37 4.85 23.14
C ALA A 216 7.21 3.66 22.62
N TRP A 217 6.73 2.97 21.58
CA TRP A 217 7.35 1.79 20.99
C TRP A 217 7.89 2.01 19.57
N VAL A 218 7.64 3.17 18.98
CA VAL A 218 8.19 3.59 17.68
C VAL A 218 9.70 3.84 17.82
N ARG A 219 10.52 2.93 17.28
CA ARG A 219 12.00 2.98 17.40
C ARG A 219 12.68 3.77 16.29
N THR A 220 11.99 3.92 15.16
CA THR A 220 12.42 4.75 14.03
C THR A 220 11.21 5.55 13.53
N PRO A 221 11.39 6.73 12.91
CA PRO A 221 10.26 7.53 12.42
C PRO A 221 9.32 6.80 11.45
N THR A 222 9.80 5.72 10.82
CA THR A 222 9.10 4.91 9.84
C THR A 222 8.73 3.51 10.37
N SER A 223 8.91 3.25 11.66
CA SER A 223 8.54 1.97 12.29
C SER A 223 7.06 1.67 12.09
N ILE A 224 6.77 0.39 11.86
CA ILE A 224 5.42 -0.12 11.68
C ILE A 224 5.21 -1.29 12.64
N ASP A 225 3.98 -1.45 13.11
CA ASP A 225 3.56 -2.64 13.85
C ASP A 225 2.60 -3.43 12.97
N VAL A 226 2.92 -4.68 12.65
CA VAL A 226 2.19 -5.45 11.64
C VAL A 226 1.24 -6.44 12.31
N VAL A 227 0.02 -6.58 11.79
CA VAL A 227 -0.93 -7.59 12.27
C VAL A 227 -0.31 -8.99 12.16
N PHE A 228 -0.43 -9.79 13.21
CA PHE A 228 0.33 -11.02 13.42
C PHE A 228 0.48 -11.94 12.20
N ASN A 229 -0.62 -12.35 11.54
CA ASN A 229 -0.49 -13.29 10.42
C ASN A 229 0.09 -12.62 9.15
N ALA A 230 -0.05 -11.30 9.00
CA ALA A 230 0.65 -10.56 7.95
C ALA A 230 2.15 -10.45 8.24
N PHE A 231 2.53 -10.25 9.51
CA PHE A 231 3.92 -10.25 9.93
C PHE A 231 4.60 -11.59 9.63
N GLN A 232 3.94 -12.71 9.91
CA GLN A 232 4.48 -14.05 9.65
C GLN A 232 4.83 -14.28 8.17
N LYS A 233 4.05 -13.69 7.25
CA LYS A 233 4.36 -13.75 5.81
C LYS A 233 5.63 -12.96 5.46
N LEU A 234 5.79 -11.77 6.03
CA LEU A 234 7.01 -10.96 5.89
C LEU A 234 8.23 -11.63 6.54
N TRP A 235 8.04 -12.20 7.74
CA TRP A 235 9.06 -12.93 8.50
C TRP A 235 9.47 -14.23 7.79
N GLY A 236 8.54 -14.85 7.08
CA GLY A 236 8.72 -16.12 6.37
C GLY A 236 8.56 -17.35 7.28
N GLY A 237 7.84 -17.21 8.39
CA GLY A 237 7.63 -18.29 9.35
C GLY A 237 6.80 -17.84 10.54
N PHE A 238 6.49 -18.80 11.41
CA PHE A 238 5.84 -18.54 12.69
C PHE A 238 6.85 -17.98 13.70
N THR A 239 6.40 -17.04 14.54
CA THR A 239 7.08 -16.62 15.77
C THR A 239 6.03 -16.30 16.84
N ASP A 240 6.38 -16.52 18.10
CA ASP A 240 5.66 -16.07 19.30
C ASP A 240 6.54 -15.20 20.21
N ASN A 241 7.77 -14.89 19.80
CA ASN A 241 8.69 -14.05 20.54
C ASN A 241 8.54 -12.58 20.14
N LYS A 242 8.16 -11.72 21.10
CA LYS A 242 8.00 -10.27 20.86
C LYS A 242 9.28 -9.54 20.47
N ASN A 243 10.44 -10.15 20.67
CA ASN A 243 11.72 -9.59 20.24
C ASN A 243 12.04 -9.91 18.78
N ASP A 244 11.26 -10.78 18.12
CA ASP A 244 11.44 -11.08 16.70
C ASP A 244 10.83 -9.94 15.88
N VAL A 245 11.71 -9.11 15.34
CA VAL A 245 11.37 -7.94 14.52
C VAL A 245 12.18 -7.96 13.23
N ILE A 246 11.62 -7.39 12.16
CA ILE A 246 12.34 -7.24 10.90
C ILE A 246 12.95 -5.83 10.87
N GLN A 247 14.29 -5.78 10.85
CA GLN A 247 15.01 -4.51 10.72
C GLN A 247 15.17 -4.12 9.25
N ASN A 248 15.40 -2.83 8.99
CA ASN A 248 15.66 -2.27 7.67
C ASN A 248 14.56 -2.58 6.64
N VAL A 249 13.31 -2.62 7.09
CA VAL A 249 12.14 -2.73 6.21
C VAL A 249 11.98 -1.44 5.41
N GLU A 250 11.53 -1.59 4.19
CA GLU A 250 11.07 -0.48 3.35
C GLU A 250 9.55 -0.59 3.19
N TRP A 251 8.87 0.55 3.18
CA TRP A 251 7.45 0.56 2.83
C TRP A 251 7.05 1.88 2.18
N LYS A 252 6.00 1.84 1.37
CA LYS A 252 5.44 3.04 0.75
C LYS A 252 3.94 2.90 0.56
N PHE A 253 3.26 4.03 0.62
CA PHE A 253 1.88 4.07 0.15
C PHE A 253 1.83 3.89 -1.37
N THR A 254 0.81 3.20 -1.85
CA THR A 254 0.62 2.95 -3.28
C THR A 254 -0.22 4.02 -3.97
N GLY A 255 -0.90 4.87 -3.19
CA GLY A 255 -1.91 5.80 -3.69
C GLY A 255 -3.32 5.23 -3.68
N ARG A 256 -3.52 3.95 -3.34
CA ARG A 256 -4.84 3.31 -3.26
C ARG A 256 -5.40 3.32 -1.84
N ARG A 257 -6.72 3.17 -1.72
CA ARG A 257 -7.43 2.99 -0.45
C ARG A 257 -8.41 1.82 -0.55
N SER A 258 -8.47 1.00 0.50
CA SER A 258 -9.48 -0.02 0.66
C SER A 258 -10.74 0.54 1.34
N GLU A 259 -11.89 0.43 0.68
CA GLU A 259 -13.18 0.77 1.27
C GLU A 259 -13.54 -0.11 2.48
N GLN A 260 -13.03 -1.34 2.53
CA GLN A 260 -13.25 -2.26 3.64
C GLN A 260 -12.58 -1.78 4.93
N TYR A 261 -11.40 -1.17 4.80
CA TYR A 261 -10.54 -0.76 5.92
C TYR A 261 -10.48 0.76 6.09
N LYS A 262 -11.34 1.52 5.40
CA LYS A 262 -11.43 2.97 5.62
C LYS A 262 -11.93 3.27 7.03
N TYR A 263 -11.87 4.53 7.42
CA TYR A 263 -12.46 4.99 8.67
C TYR A 263 -13.95 4.61 8.76
N GLY A 264 -14.32 3.80 9.76
CA GLY A 264 -15.68 3.28 9.92
C GLY A 264 -16.10 2.26 8.85
N GLY A 265 -15.13 1.63 8.18
CA GLY A 265 -15.35 0.58 7.20
C GLY A 265 -15.90 -0.72 7.80
N ALA A 266 -16.07 -1.74 6.96
CA ALA A 266 -16.64 -3.02 7.37
C ALA A 266 -15.70 -3.82 8.31
N GLY A 267 -14.38 -3.73 8.14
CA GLY A 267 -13.42 -4.61 8.84
C GLY A 267 -13.32 -6.00 8.19
N TYR A 268 -12.84 -7.00 8.94
CA TYR A 268 -12.60 -8.40 8.50
C TYR A 268 -13.69 -8.95 7.60
#